data_AF-A0A959SWI6-F1
#
_entry.id   AF-A0A959SWI6-F1
#
_cell.length_a   1.000
_cell.length_b   1.000
_cell.length_c   1.000
_cell.angle_alpha   90.00
_cell.angle_beta   90.00
_cell.angle_gamma   90.00
#
_symmetry.space_group_name_H-M   'P 1'
#
loop_
_entity.id
_entity.type
_entity.pdbx_description
1 polymer ?
#
loop_
_entity_poly.entity_id
_entity_poly.type
_entity_poly.pdbx_seq_one_letter_code
_entity_poly.pdbx_strand_id
1 'polypeptide(L)' 'GGGGAGGGMGVEPIGFLVTKDDQISFISTHHSKGLSAMFEKVPDLLEKYLSKKEKERKEEPVMA' A
#
# COMPACT_ATOMS: atom_id res chain seq x y z
N GLY A 1 -35.74 -19.52 -3.72
CA GLY A 1 -36.15 -18.45 -4.64
C GLY A 1 -35.39 -17.19 -4.29
N GLY A 2 -34.95 -16.43 -5.30
CA GLY A 2 -34.26 -15.15 -5.08
C GLY A 2 -32.97 -14.95 -5.87
N GLY A 3 -32.87 -15.47 -7.10
CA GLY A 3 -31.90 -15.00 -8.08
C GLY A 3 -32.57 -13.93 -8.95
N GLY A 4 -32.17 -12.67 -8.80
CA GLY A 4 -32.52 -11.57 -9.69
C GLY A 4 -31.31 -10.63 -9.72
N ALA A 5 -30.45 -10.71 -10.74
CA ALA A 5 -30.58 -9.92 -11.96
C ALA A 5 -30.54 -8.39 -11.71
N GLY A 6 -29.59 -7.94 -10.90
CA GLY A 6 -29.08 -6.57 -10.95
C GLY A 6 -27.80 -6.53 -11.78
N GLY A 7 -27.93 -6.59 -13.11
CA GLY A 7 -26.82 -6.39 -14.05
C GLY A 7 -26.37 -4.94 -14.06
N GLY A 8 -25.80 -4.47 -12.95
CA GLY A 8 -25.04 -3.22 -12.94
C GLY A 8 -23.70 -3.48 -13.61
N MET A 9 -23.41 -2.79 -14.71
CA MET A 9 -22.01 -2.59 -15.09
C MET A 9 -21.34 -1.84 -13.94
N GLY A 10 -20.71 -2.57 -13.02
CA GLY A 10 -19.88 -1.98 -11.99
C GLY A 10 -18.61 -1.48 -12.67
N VAL A 11 -18.48 -0.17 -12.81
CA VAL A 11 -17.18 0.41 -13.13
C VAL A 11 -16.38 0.37 -11.83
N GLU A 12 -15.58 -0.67 -11.67
CA GLU A 12 -14.66 -0.77 -10.54
C GLU A 12 -13.40 0.05 -10.86
N PRO A 13 -13.03 1.04 -10.02
CA PRO A 13 -11.79 1.78 -10.23
C PRO A 13 -10.62 0.80 -10.12
N ILE A 14 -9.65 0.88 -11.04
CA ILE A 14 -8.49 -0.03 -11.05
C ILE A 14 -7.36 0.42 -10.10
N GLY A 15 -7.34 1.70 -9.73
CA GLY A 15 -6.26 2.27 -8.93
C GLY A 15 -6.15 3.78 -9.04
N PHE A 16 -5.23 4.35 -8.27
CA PHE A 16 -4.88 5.76 -8.26
C PHE A 16 -3.47 5.94 -8.78
N LEU A 17 -3.28 6.92 -9.68
CA LEU A 17 -1.94 7.35 -10.06
C LEU A 17 -1.58 8.58 -9.21
N VAL A 18 -0.53 8.47 -8.42
CA VAL A 18 -0.05 9.51 -7.50
C VAL A 18 1.30 9.99 -7.99
N THR A 19 1.48 11.31 -8.04
CA THR A 19 2.74 11.94 -8.40
C THR A 19 3.27 12.75 -7.22
N LYS A 20 4.55 12.57 -6.90
CA LYS A 20 5.25 13.38 -5.89
C LYS A 20 6.65 13.70 -6.41
N ASP A 21 6.94 15.00 -6.54
CA ASP A 21 8.19 15.49 -7.13
C ASP A 21 8.42 14.82 -8.50
N ASP A 22 9.57 14.17 -8.70
CA ASP A 22 9.89 13.42 -9.93
C ASP A 22 9.46 11.95 -9.89
N GLN A 23 8.60 11.55 -8.94
CA GLN A 23 8.16 10.17 -8.77
C GLN A 23 6.70 9.98 -9.14
N ILE A 24 6.42 8.93 -9.92
CA ILE A 24 5.08 8.47 -10.27
C ILE A 24 4.85 7.11 -9.62
N SER A 25 3.74 6.96 -8.90
CA SER A 25 3.37 5.75 -8.17
C SER A 25 1.94 5.34 -8.51
N PHE A 26 1.71 4.07 -8.82
CA PHE A 26 0.37 3.52 -9.03
C PHE A 26 -0.08 2.72 -7.80
N ILE A 27 -1.23 3.10 -7.23
CA ILE A 27 -1.85 2.45 -6.07
C ILE A 27 -3.06 1.66 -6.56
N SER A 28 -2.93 0.33 -6.66
CA SER A 28 -4.04 -0.56 -7.02
C SER A 28 -5.15 -0.52 -5.96
N THR A 29 -6.40 -0.41 -6.40
CA THR A 29 -7.60 -0.58 -5.54
C THR A 29 -7.83 -2.03 -5.14
N HIS A 30 -7.31 -2.97 -5.94
CA HIS A 30 -7.35 -4.38 -5.61
C HIS A 30 -6.28 -4.65 -4.56
N HIS A 31 -6.71 -5.07 -3.37
CA HIS A 31 -5.80 -5.59 -2.34
C HIS A 31 -5.06 -6.80 -2.89
N SER A 32 -3.73 -6.71 -3.00
CA SER A 32 -2.89 -7.88 -3.30
C SER A 32 -2.96 -8.82 -2.09
N LYS A 33 -3.84 -9.83 -2.15
CA LYS A 33 -4.01 -10.83 -1.08
C LYS A 33 -2.67 -11.43 -0.60
N GLY A 34 -1.68 -11.52 -1.49
CA GLY A 34 -0.35 -12.01 -1.17
C GLY A 34 0.45 -11.08 -0.25
N LEU A 35 0.26 -9.76 -0.35
CA LEU A 35 0.95 -8.79 0.50
C LEU A 35 0.40 -8.83 1.93
N SER A 36 -0.92 -8.82 2.10
CA SER A 36 -1.54 -8.97 3.42
C SER A 36 -1.15 -10.28 4.11
N ALA A 37 -1.12 -11.40 3.37
CA ALA A 37 -0.73 -12.69 3.93
C ALA A 37 0.76 -12.77 4.32
N MET A 38 1.66 -12.11 3.59
CA MET A 38 3.07 -12.03 4.02
C MET A 38 3.23 -11.11 5.24
N PHE A 39 2.50 -10.00 5.30
CA PHE A 39 2.49 -9.09 6.46
C PHE A 39 2.09 -9.82 7.74
N GLU A 40 1.06 -10.67 7.69
CA GLU A 40 0.63 -11.50 8.81
C GLU A 40 1.68 -12.55 9.21
N LYS A 41 2.48 -13.05 8.26
CA LYS A 41 3.46 -14.11 8.50
C LYS A 41 4.84 -13.62 8.93
N VAL A 42 5.21 -12.39 8.61
CA VAL A 42 6.52 -11.81 8.96
C VAL A 42 6.38 -10.41 9.55
N PRO A 43 5.72 -10.28 10.73
CA PRO A 43 5.61 -9.00 11.44
C PRO A 43 6.98 -8.47 11.91
N ASP A 44 7.83 -9.34 12.46
CA ASP A 44 9.10 -8.95 13.11
C ASP A 44 10.10 -8.30 12.13
N LEU A 45 10.13 -8.77 10.88
CA LEU A 45 11.02 -8.22 9.85
C LEU A 45 10.62 -6.80 9.47
N LEU A 46 9.31 -6.52 9.46
CA LEU A 46 8.77 -5.21 9.16
C LEU A 46 9.05 -4.23 10.29
N GLU A 47 8.83 -4.64 11.54
CA GLU A 47 9.16 -3.82 12.71
C GLU A 47 10.64 -3.42 12.71
N LYS A 48 11.53 -4.38 12.42
CA LYS A 48 12.97 -4.13 12.35
C LYS A 48 13.34 -3.20 11.20
N TYR A 49 12.72 -3.36 10.03
CA TYR A 49 12.95 -2.50 8.87
C TYR A 49 12.44 -1.07 9.11
N LEU A 50 11.23 -0.92 9.64
CA LEU A 50 10.62 0.38 9.98
C LEU A 50 11.43 1.10 11.07
N SER A 51 11.79 0.39 12.13
CA SER A 51 12.62 0.94 13.22
C SER A 51 13.99 1.40 12.72
N LYS A 52 14.60 0.69 11.77
CA LYS A 52 15.88 1.08 11.18
C LYS A 52 15.72 2.33 10.32
N LYS A 53 14.66 2.41 9.52
CA LYS A 53 14.35 3.59 8.69
C LYS A 53 14.04 4.84 9.52
N GLU A 54 13.37 4.69 10.67
CA GLU A 54 13.14 5.79 11.61
C GLU A 54 14.42 6.29 12.27
N LYS A 55 15.36 5.40 12.59
CA LYS A 55 16.68 5.79 13.11
C LYS A 55 17.50 6.53 12.06
N GLU A 56 17.52 6.02 10.82
CA GLU A 56 18.21 6.67 9.69
C GLU A 56 17.64 8.07 9.42
N ARG A 57 16.32 8.28 9.57
CA ARG A 57 15.68 9.61 9.44
C ARG A 57 15.98 10.58 10.59
N LYS A 58 16.36 10.07 11.77
CA LYS A 58 16.74 10.90 12.92
C LYS A 58 18.22 11.29 12.92
N GLU A 59 19.03 10.68 12.05
CA GLU A 59 20.47 10.93 11.94
C GLU A 59 20.84 11.90 10.80
N GLU A 60 19.86 12.58 10.19
CA GLU A 60 20.14 13.77 9.39
C GLU A 60 20.36 14.95 10.35
N PRO A 61 21.61 15.44 10.53
CA PRO A 61 21.82 16.64 11.31
C PRO A 61 21.10 17.77 10.57
N VAL A 62 20.20 18.47 11.27
CA VAL A 62 19.78 19.81 10.90
C VAL A 62 21.03 20.72 10.96
N MET A 63 21.86 20.67 9.92
CA MET A 63 22.78 21.74 9.57
C MET A 63 22.00 22.73 8.71
N ALA A 64 21.31 23.66 9.38
CA ALA A 64 21.00 24.99 8.90
C ALA A 64 20.70 25.89 10.10
#